data_AF-A0A1A2UWI8-F1
#
_entry.id   AF-A0A1A2UWI8-F1
#
_cell.length_a   1.000
_cell.length_b   1.000
_cell.length_c   1.000
_cell.angle_alpha   90.00
_cell.angle_beta   90.00
_cell.angle_gamma   90.00
#
_symmetry.space_group_name_H-M   'P 1'
#
loop_
_entity.id
_entity.type
_entity.pdbx_description
1 polymer ?
#
loop_
_entity_poly.entity_id
_entity_poly.type
_entity_poly.pdbx_seq_one_letter_code
_entity_poly.pdbx_strand_id
1 'polypeptide(L)'
;MIVVGIVSAVALCGVLAFVGAKLTEDNHGAGPPTAQPPPPQSFAIPGCYNISVPPIERPKRLNVLGCASVAVALQDMSWSSWGPQGADGTGTAVFKVCDPNCAAGYQLTEPVVVHAWNPQPPRREAICQVGLNIFADMILAFPRGVPPPNVQKMNAQYNGQPAVHFANYSSGDTRGTQFIGYTYCN
;
A
#
# COMPACT_ATOMS: atom_id res chain seq x y z
N MET A 1 -80.67 18.34 21.06
CA MET A 1 -80.77 18.22 22.54
C MET A 1 -79.66 19.03 23.18
N ILE A 2 -80.05 20.08 23.91
CA ILE A 2 -79.44 20.66 25.12
C ILE A 2 -77.98 21.18 24.98
N VAL A 3 -77.70 22.48 24.71
CA VAL A 3 -77.90 23.74 25.49
C VAL A 3 -76.62 24.14 26.28
N VAL A 4 -76.02 25.28 25.85
CA VAL A 4 -75.49 26.42 26.65
C VAL A 4 -74.26 26.16 27.55
N GLY A 5 -73.23 26.98 27.70
CA GLY A 5 -73.03 28.42 27.44
C GLY A 5 -72.61 29.14 28.73
N ILE A 6 -71.40 29.73 28.73
CA ILE A 6 -70.94 30.95 29.42
C ILE A 6 -71.01 31.05 30.96
N VAL A 7 -69.87 31.29 31.64
CA VAL A 7 -69.68 32.40 32.61
C VAL A 7 -68.21 32.83 32.65
N SER A 8 -67.97 34.14 32.47
CA SER A 8 -66.70 34.86 32.62
C SER A 8 -66.40 35.23 34.07
N ALA A 9 -65.13 35.28 34.49
CA ALA A 9 -64.67 36.16 35.58
C ALA A 9 -63.19 36.53 35.42
N VAL A 10 -62.93 37.84 35.43
CA VAL A 10 -61.63 38.51 35.36
C VAL A 10 -61.13 38.81 36.79
N ALA A 11 -59.81 38.99 36.93
CA ALA A 11 -59.07 39.65 38.03
C ALA A 11 -58.56 38.70 39.15
N LEU A 12 -57.34 38.79 39.72
CA LEU A 12 -56.36 39.86 39.86
C LEU A 12 -54.94 39.26 40.12
N CYS A 13 -53.93 40.04 39.73
CA CYS A 13 -52.57 40.20 40.28
C CYS A 13 -51.96 39.14 41.24
N GLY A 14 -50.75 38.70 40.88
CA GLY A 14 -49.84 38.05 41.83
C GLY A 14 -48.46 37.81 41.22
N VAL A 15 -47.69 38.88 41.02
CA VAL A 15 -46.25 38.80 40.75
C VAL A 15 -45.60 38.10 41.94
N LEU A 16 -45.08 36.89 41.74
CA LEU A 16 -44.18 36.25 42.69
C LEU A 16 -42.88 35.88 41.99
N ALA A 17 -41.95 36.84 42.10
CA ALA A 17 -40.54 36.70 42.37
C ALA A 17 -39.83 35.43 41.85
N PHE A 18 -38.96 35.68 40.87
CA PHE A 18 -37.68 35.00 40.64
C PHE A 18 -37.12 34.32 41.90
N VAL A 19 -37.11 32.98 41.89
CA VAL A 19 -36.05 32.20 42.54
C VAL A 19 -35.54 31.22 41.49
N GLY A 20 -34.51 31.68 40.77
CA GLY A 20 -33.77 30.84 39.85
C GLY A 20 -32.93 29.83 40.62
N ALA A 21 -33.40 28.59 40.70
CA ALA A 21 -32.54 27.44 40.87
C ALA A 21 -32.24 26.90 39.47
N LYS A 22 -31.12 27.38 38.90
CA LYS A 22 -30.49 26.76 37.73
C LYS A 22 -30.07 25.35 38.13
N LEU A 23 -30.91 24.36 37.87
CA LEU A 23 -30.45 22.99 37.62
C LEU A 23 -29.75 23.01 36.26
N THR A 24 -28.53 23.55 36.25
CA THR A 24 -27.57 23.22 35.21
C THR A 24 -27.18 21.79 35.50
N GLU A 25 -27.76 20.84 34.77
CA GLU A 25 -27.10 19.56 34.54
C GLU A 25 -25.66 19.88 34.14
N ASP A 26 -24.71 19.50 34.98
CA ASP A 26 -23.30 19.36 34.63
C ASP A 26 -23.18 18.26 33.56
N ASN A 27 -23.67 18.56 32.36
CA ASN A 27 -23.19 17.96 31.13
C ASN A 27 -21.74 18.42 31.00
N HIS A 28 -20.84 17.71 31.68
CA HIS A 28 -19.45 17.62 31.34
C HIS A 28 -19.42 17.11 29.90
N GLY A 29 -19.52 18.04 28.96
CA GLY A 29 -19.38 17.78 27.55
C GLY A 29 -18.06 17.05 27.39
N ALA A 30 -18.14 15.78 27.01
CA ALA A 30 -17.01 15.09 26.47
C ALA A 30 -16.51 15.98 25.32
N GLY A 31 -15.31 16.56 25.50
CA GLY A 31 -14.65 17.28 24.42
C GLY A 31 -14.61 16.39 23.18
N PRO A 32 -14.67 16.97 21.96
CA PRO A 32 -14.59 16.18 20.75
C PRO A 32 -13.37 15.26 20.85
N PRO A 33 -13.49 13.96 20.53
CA PRO A 33 -12.36 13.04 20.59
C PRO A 33 -11.24 13.64 19.75
N THR A 34 -10.10 13.91 20.37
CA THR A 34 -8.88 14.28 19.64
C THR A 34 -8.58 13.13 18.69
N ALA A 35 -8.83 13.35 17.39
CA ALA A 35 -8.50 12.40 16.36
C ALA A 35 -7.00 12.10 16.44
N GLN A 36 -6.67 10.83 16.67
CA GLN A 36 -5.28 10.39 16.71
C GLN A 36 -4.65 10.65 15.32
N PRO A 37 -3.43 11.22 15.24
CA PRO A 37 -2.77 11.44 13.96
C PRO A 37 -2.69 10.14 13.16
N PRO A 38 -2.85 10.19 11.82
CA PRO A 38 -2.74 9.00 11.00
C PRO A 38 -1.35 8.37 11.18
N PRO A 39 -1.26 7.03 11.12
CA PRO A 39 0.03 6.35 11.24
C PRO A 39 1.01 6.85 10.18
N PRO A 40 2.31 6.93 10.49
CA PRO A 40 3.33 7.31 9.50
C PRO A 40 3.25 6.39 8.28
N GLN A 41 3.30 6.99 7.09
CA GLN A 41 3.33 6.21 5.86
C GLN A 41 4.75 5.71 5.60
N SER A 42 4.87 4.45 5.21
CA SER A 42 6.10 3.87 4.67
C SER A 42 5.83 3.26 3.31
N PHE A 43 6.86 3.18 2.47
CA PHE A 43 6.76 2.62 1.13
C PHE A 43 7.70 1.44 0.99
N ALA A 44 7.31 0.45 0.20
CA ALA A 44 8.13 -0.72 -0.08
C ALA A 44 8.01 -1.15 -1.55
N ILE A 45 9.08 -1.73 -2.07
CA ILE A 45 9.08 -2.36 -3.39
C ILE A 45 8.30 -3.69 -3.29
N PRO A 46 7.53 -4.06 -4.31
CA PRO A 46 6.89 -5.37 -4.32
C PRO A 46 7.93 -6.49 -4.22
N GLY A 47 7.67 -7.45 -3.33
CA GLY A 47 8.59 -8.55 -3.11
C GLY A 47 8.09 -9.57 -2.10
N CYS A 48 8.98 -10.51 -1.83
CA CYS A 48 8.75 -11.65 -0.95
C CYS A 48 9.24 -11.32 0.47
N TYR A 49 8.32 -10.85 1.30
CA TYR A 49 8.59 -10.55 2.71
C TYR A 49 8.23 -11.75 3.61
N ASN A 50 8.74 -11.70 4.85
CA ASN A 50 8.37 -12.55 5.99
C ASN A 50 8.99 -11.93 7.26
N ILE A 51 8.80 -12.55 8.43
CA ILE A 51 9.36 -12.05 9.69
C ILE A 51 10.88 -11.80 9.67
N SER A 52 11.64 -12.60 8.91
CA SER A 52 13.10 -12.48 8.78
C SER A 52 13.52 -11.50 7.70
N VAL A 53 12.62 -11.14 6.78
CA VAL A 53 12.85 -10.22 5.67
C VAL A 53 11.67 -9.23 5.61
N PRO A 54 11.61 -8.27 6.54
CA PRO A 54 10.50 -7.30 6.57
C PRO A 54 10.60 -6.31 5.40
N PRO A 55 9.47 -5.70 4.99
CA PRO A 55 9.48 -4.57 4.07
C PRO A 55 10.26 -3.39 4.66
N ILE A 56 11.27 -2.92 3.92
CA ILE A 56 12.08 -1.77 4.30
C ILE A 56 12.16 -0.76 3.16
N GLU A 57 12.41 0.50 3.50
CA GLU A 57 12.65 1.53 2.50
C GLU A 57 14.02 1.36 1.84
N ARG A 58 14.08 1.65 0.53
CA ARG A 58 15.32 1.68 -0.27
C ARG A 58 16.21 0.44 -0.05
N PRO A 59 15.67 -0.79 -0.19
CA PRO A 59 16.42 -2.01 0.04
C PRO A 59 17.58 -2.12 -0.95
N LYS A 60 18.76 -2.53 -0.47
CA LYS A 60 19.91 -2.82 -1.34
C LYS A 60 19.80 -4.17 -2.04
N ARG A 61 19.03 -5.09 -1.46
CA ARG A 61 18.80 -6.45 -1.98
C ARG A 61 17.36 -6.86 -1.65
N LEU A 62 16.68 -7.48 -2.61
CA LEU A 62 15.37 -8.11 -2.36
C LEU A 62 15.03 -9.15 -3.42
N ASN A 63 14.15 -10.09 -3.08
CA ASN A 63 13.56 -11.01 -4.05
C ASN A 63 12.20 -10.46 -4.48
N VAL A 64 12.09 -10.07 -5.76
CA VAL A 64 10.87 -9.46 -6.31
C VAL A 64 9.88 -10.49 -6.84
N LEU A 65 10.35 -11.68 -7.24
CA LEU A 65 9.48 -12.69 -7.85
C LEU A 65 9.88 -14.11 -7.43
N GLY A 66 8.87 -14.93 -7.12
CA GLY A 66 9.03 -16.35 -6.80
C GLY A 66 9.42 -16.61 -5.34
N CYS A 67 8.56 -16.32 -4.36
CA CYS A 67 8.92 -16.41 -2.94
C CYS A 67 9.38 -17.78 -2.44
N ALA A 68 9.04 -18.87 -3.15
CA ALA A 68 9.51 -20.22 -2.85
C ALA A 68 10.73 -20.68 -3.68
N SER A 69 10.98 -20.10 -4.86
CA SER A 69 11.96 -20.61 -5.83
C SER A 69 12.94 -19.56 -6.37
N VAL A 70 12.79 -18.30 -5.95
CA VAL A 70 13.43 -17.05 -6.41
C VAL A 70 13.66 -17.03 -7.93
N ALA A 71 12.68 -16.50 -8.65
CA ALA A 71 12.78 -16.32 -10.10
C ALA A 71 13.61 -15.09 -10.45
N VAL A 72 13.43 -13.99 -9.70
CA VAL A 72 14.13 -12.72 -9.92
C VAL A 72 14.49 -12.07 -8.58
N ALA A 73 15.76 -11.76 -8.40
CA ALA A 73 16.28 -10.97 -7.29
C ALA A 73 16.88 -9.65 -7.79
N LEU A 74 16.76 -8.59 -7.00
CA LEU A 74 17.45 -7.33 -7.20
C LEU A 74 18.59 -7.24 -6.20
N GLN A 75 19.77 -6.85 -6.68
CA GLN A 75 20.99 -6.72 -5.89
C GLN A 75 21.70 -5.40 -6.19
N ASP A 76 22.52 -4.97 -5.23
CA ASP A 76 23.36 -3.78 -5.30
C ASP A 76 22.59 -2.53 -5.75
N MET A 77 21.36 -2.41 -5.23
CA MET A 77 20.45 -1.33 -5.58
C MET A 77 20.91 0.01 -5.03
N SER A 78 20.82 1.03 -5.88
CA SER A 78 20.96 2.45 -5.55
C SER A 78 19.69 3.18 -5.99
N TRP A 79 19.04 3.88 -5.06
CA TRP A 79 17.76 4.56 -5.28
C TRP A 79 17.98 6.06 -5.48
N SER A 80 17.49 6.61 -6.58
CA SER A 80 17.53 8.05 -6.88
C SER A 80 16.28 8.79 -6.41
N SER A 81 15.13 8.10 -6.35
CA SER A 81 13.87 8.64 -5.87
C SER A 81 13.15 7.60 -4.99
N TRP A 82 12.35 8.06 -4.03
CA TRP A 82 11.53 7.20 -3.18
C TRP A 82 10.50 8.03 -2.41
N GLY A 83 9.23 7.68 -2.54
CA GLY A 83 8.14 8.28 -1.77
C GLY A 83 6.77 8.04 -2.42
N PRO A 84 5.76 8.85 -2.08
CA PRO A 84 4.39 8.67 -2.56
C PRO A 84 4.23 8.73 -4.09
N GLN A 85 5.16 9.39 -4.79
CA GLN A 85 5.14 9.50 -6.24
C GLN A 85 5.74 8.29 -6.95
N GLY A 86 6.45 7.42 -6.21
CA GLY A 86 7.15 6.27 -6.76
C GLY A 86 8.56 6.12 -6.21
N ALA A 87 9.29 5.17 -6.79
CA ALA A 87 10.68 4.90 -6.52
C ALA A 87 11.42 4.59 -7.83
N ASP A 88 12.57 5.23 -8.00
CA ASP A 88 13.48 5.02 -9.13
C ASP A 88 14.83 4.57 -8.61
N GLY A 89 15.44 3.60 -9.29
CA GLY A 89 16.73 3.09 -8.89
C GLY A 89 17.44 2.32 -9.98
N THR A 90 18.68 1.94 -9.69
CA THR A 90 19.52 1.12 -10.56
C THR A 90 20.19 0.03 -9.74
N GLY A 91 20.47 -1.11 -10.35
CA GLY A 91 21.24 -2.17 -9.71
C GLY A 91 21.47 -3.33 -10.66
N THR A 92 21.43 -4.54 -10.11
CA THR A 92 21.61 -5.80 -10.84
C THR A 92 20.40 -6.69 -10.63
N ALA A 93 19.77 -7.11 -11.72
CA ALA A 93 18.78 -8.18 -11.70
C ALA A 93 19.49 -9.53 -11.79
N VAL A 94 19.18 -10.45 -10.89
CA VAL A 94 19.72 -11.82 -10.84
C VAL A 94 18.58 -12.80 -11.08
N PHE A 95 18.72 -13.59 -12.14
CA PHE A 95 17.77 -14.60 -12.55
C PHE A 95 18.31 -15.98 -12.24
N LYS A 96 17.50 -16.83 -11.61
CA LYS A 96 17.83 -18.24 -11.43
C LYS A 96 17.31 -19.03 -12.63
N VAL A 97 18.22 -19.57 -13.44
CA VAL A 97 17.89 -20.34 -14.64
C VAL A 97 17.92 -21.82 -14.29
N CYS A 98 16.77 -22.50 -14.39
CA CYS A 98 16.63 -23.92 -14.08
C CYS A 98 16.63 -24.77 -15.37
N ASP A 99 17.79 -24.88 -16.03
CA ASP A 99 17.95 -25.70 -17.22
C ASP A 99 19.12 -26.68 -17.02
N PRO A 100 18.90 -28.01 -17.04
CA PRO A 100 17.62 -28.72 -17.22
C PRO A 100 16.78 -28.83 -15.94
N ASN A 101 17.36 -28.52 -14.78
CA ASN A 101 16.68 -28.53 -13.48
C ASN A 101 17.31 -27.50 -12.54
N CYS A 102 16.62 -27.15 -11.45
CA CYS A 102 17.10 -26.11 -10.54
C CYS A 102 18.32 -26.48 -9.68
N ALA A 103 18.71 -27.76 -9.62
CA ALA A 103 19.91 -28.19 -8.90
C ALA A 103 21.18 -28.03 -9.76
N ALA A 104 21.07 -28.23 -11.08
CA ALA A 104 22.14 -28.04 -12.05
C ALA A 104 22.11 -26.65 -12.74
N GLY A 105 21.15 -25.82 -12.37
CA GLY A 105 20.96 -24.49 -12.96
C GLY A 105 22.07 -23.49 -12.63
N TYR A 106 21.98 -22.31 -13.22
CA TYR A 106 22.94 -21.22 -13.05
C TYR A 106 22.23 -19.89 -12.79
N GLN A 107 23.01 -18.86 -12.48
CA GLN A 107 22.51 -17.49 -12.33
C GLN A 107 22.91 -16.65 -13.54
N LEU A 108 21.95 -15.88 -14.05
CA LEU A 108 22.19 -14.85 -15.05
C LEU A 108 22.03 -13.48 -14.38
N THR A 109 22.94 -12.56 -14.66
CA THR A 109 22.92 -11.22 -14.06
C THR A 109 22.89 -10.15 -15.14
N GLU A 110 21.96 -9.20 -15.02
CA GLU A 110 21.86 -8.08 -15.95
C GLU A 110 21.77 -6.75 -15.19
N PRO A 111 22.43 -5.68 -15.67
CA PRO A 111 22.19 -4.34 -15.16
C PRO A 111 20.71 -3.95 -15.36
N VAL A 112 20.11 -3.36 -14.34
CA VAL A 112 18.68 -3.02 -14.34
C VAL A 112 18.44 -1.58 -13.89
N VAL A 113 17.48 -0.94 -14.55
CA VAL A 113 16.83 0.29 -14.09
C VAL A 113 15.44 -0.09 -13.58
N VAL A 114 15.12 0.36 -12.38
CA VAL A 114 13.86 0.07 -11.69
C VAL A 114 13.04 1.33 -11.62
N HIS A 115 11.77 1.23 -11.98
CA HIS A 115 10.76 2.26 -11.75
C HIS A 115 9.55 1.60 -11.09
N ALA A 116 9.19 2.02 -9.89
CA ALA A 116 8.04 1.50 -9.16
C ALA A 116 7.09 2.64 -8.81
N TRP A 117 5.79 2.42 -8.96
CA TRP A 117 4.77 3.45 -8.75
C TRP A 117 3.46 2.82 -8.28
N ASN A 118 2.41 3.65 -8.18
CA ASN A 118 1.08 3.24 -7.74
C ASN A 118 1.13 2.59 -6.33
N PRO A 119 1.52 3.34 -5.29
CA PRO A 119 1.55 2.80 -3.93
C PRO A 119 0.14 2.43 -3.49
N GLN A 120 -0.03 1.18 -3.04
CA GLN A 120 -1.29 0.64 -2.56
C GLN A 120 -1.09 0.02 -1.17
N PRO A 121 -2.10 0.08 -0.29
CA PRO A 121 -2.07 -0.65 0.97
C PRO A 121 -1.89 -2.15 0.71
N PRO A 122 -1.06 -2.87 1.50
CA PRO A 122 -0.95 -4.31 1.41
C PRO A 122 -2.32 -4.99 1.44
N ARG A 123 -2.39 -6.17 0.84
CA ARG A 123 -3.54 -7.05 0.94
C ARG A 123 -3.91 -7.25 2.42
N ARG A 124 -5.21 -7.35 2.70
CA ARG A 124 -5.70 -7.50 4.08
C ARG A 124 -5.16 -8.78 4.72
N GLU A 125 -4.95 -9.82 3.92
CA GLU A 125 -4.39 -11.11 4.32
C GLU A 125 -2.87 -11.14 4.47
N ALA A 126 -2.15 -10.08 4.09
CA ALA A 126 -0.68 -10.05 4.12
C ALA A 126 -0.09 -9.79 5.53
N ILE A 127 -0.92 -9.42 6.52
CA ILE A 127 -0.52 -9.16 7.92
C ILE A 127 0.71 -8.24 8.01
N CYS A 128 0.65 -7.12 7.29
CA CYS A 128 1.72 -6.11 7.27
C CYS A 128 1.48 -5.01 8.30
N GLN A 129 2.53 -4.24 8.59
CA GLN A 129 2.44 -3.06 9.46
C GLN A 129 1.44 -2.03 8.92
N VAL A 130 0.70 -1.38 9.82
CA VAL A 130 -0.23 -0.30 9.47
C VAL A 130 0.55 0.89 8.91
N GLY A 131 0.03 1.51 7.87
CA GLY A 131 0.68 2.66 7.20
C GLY A 131 1.66 2.27 6.09
N LEU A 132 1.98 0.98 5.95
CA LEU A 132 2.75 0.48 4.80
C LEU A 132 1.95 0.63 3.51
N ASN A 133 2.63 1.07 2.46
CA ASN A 133 2.17 1.00 1.07
C ASN A 133 3.22 0.25 0.24
N ILE A 134 2.77 -0.61 -0.65
CA ILE A 134 3.61 -1.35 -1.58
C ILE A 134 3.35 -0.80 -2.98
N PHE A 135 4.39 -0.52 -3.75
CA PHE A 135 4.22 -0.13 -5.14
C PHE A 135 3.59 -1.29 -5.93
N ALA A 136 2.36 -1.09 -6.39
CA ALA A 136 1.59 -2.12 -7.09
C ALA A 136 2.08 -2.32 -8.53
N ASP A 137 2.81 -1.34 -9.08
CA ASP A 137 3.38 -1.40 -10.41
C ASP A 137 4.90 -1.23 -10.33
N MET A 138 5.60 -2.04 -11.12
CA MET A 138 7.06 -1.99 -11.20
C MET A 138 7.54 -2.37 -12.60
N ILE A 139 8.47 -1.58 -13.12
CA ILE A 139 9.22 -1.85 -14.34
C ILE A 139 10.64 -2.26 -13.96
N LEU A 140 11.13 -3.31 -14.62
CA LEU A 140 12.56 -3.60 -14.74
C LEU A 140 12.96 -3.38 -16.20
N ALA A 141 13.79 -2.36 -16.44
CA ALA A 141 14.31 -2.01 -17.75
C ALA A 141 15.79 -2.40 -17.86
N PHE A 142 16.19 -2.86 -19.05
CA PHE A 142 17.48 -3.50 -19.27
C PHE A 142 18.34 -2.70 -20.27
N PRO A 143 19.18 -1.76 -19.78
CA PRO A 143 19.92 -0.83 -20.64
C PRO A 143 21.09 -1.47 -21.42
N ARG A 144 21.63 -2.60 -20.95
CA ARG A 144 22.90 -3.15 -21.45
C ARG A 144 22.80 -4.57 -22.02
N GLY A 145 21.66 -5.23 -21.86
CA GLY A 145 21.43 -6.61 -22.28
C GLY A 145 20.13 -7.12 -21.67
N VAL A 146 19.32 -7.81 -22.48
CA VAL A 146 18.09 -8.44 -21.99
C VAL A 146 18.35 -9.90 -21.66
N PRO A 147 17.75 -10.43 -20.58
CA PRO A 147 17.78 -11.87 -20.34
C PRO A 147 17.13 -12.62 -21.52
N PRO A 148 17.55 -13.87 -21.79
CA PRO A 148 16.91 -14.72 -22.79
C PRO A 148 15.39 -14.82 -22.58
N PRO A 149 14.57 -14.90 -23.64
CA PRO A 149 13.11 -14.89 -23.51
C PRO A 149 12.51 -16.05 -22.71
N ASN A 150 13.22 -17.18 -22.62
CA ASN A 150 12.86 -18.33 -21.77
C ASN A 150 13.12 -18.08 -20.27
N VAL A 151 13.97 -17.11 -19.93
CA VAL A 151 14.23 -16.69 -18.56
C VAL A 151 13.29 -15.57 -18.16
N GLN A 152 13.19 -14.53 -18.99
CA GLN A 152 12.33 -13.39 -18.73
C GLN A 152 11.92 -12.74 -20.06
N LYS A 153 10.64 -12.85 -20.39
CA LYS A 153 10.08 -12.22 -21.59
C LYS A 153 9.84 -10.74 -21.33
N MET A 154 10.34 -9.88 -22.22
CA MET A 154 10.02 -8.45 -22.23
C MET A 154 8.60 -8.25 -22.74
N ASN A 155 7.83 -7.37 -22.09
CA ASN A 155 6.44 -7.03 -22.46
C ASN A 155 6.20 -5.52 -22.52
N ALA A 156 7.22 -4.71 -22.26
CA ALA A 156 7.11 -3.26 -22.20
C ALA A 156 8.39 -2.59 -22.73
N GLN A 157 8.33 -1.27 -22.85
CA GLN A 157 9.52 -0.42 -22.99
C GLN A 157 9.48 0.69 -21.94
N TYR A 158 10.66 1.12 -21.50
CA TYR A 158 10.80 2.22 -20.56
C TYR A 158 11.99 3.08 -20.98
N ASN A 159 11.74 4.36 -21.27
CA ASN A 159 12.74 5.30 -21.79
C ASN A 159 13.54 4.73 -22.99
N GLY A 160 12.85 4.03 -23.89
CA GLY A 160 13.45 3.41 -25.08
C GLY A 160 14.23 2.12 -24.82
N GLN A 161 14.27 1.64 -23.58
CA GLN A 161 14.92 0.38 -23.22
C GLN A 161 13.89 -0.76 -23.17
N PRO A 162 14.25 -1.99 -23.58
CA PRO A 162 13.42 -3.15 -23.35
C PRO A 162 13.15 -3.35 -21.87
N ALA A 163 11.90 -3.67 -21.53
CA ALA A 163 11.49 -3.78 -20.15
C ALA A 163 10.48 -4.91 -19.92
N VAL A 164 10.41 -5.33 -18.66
CA VAL A 164 9.24 -6.03 -18.13
C VAL A 164 8.47 -5.08 -17.22
N HIS A 165 7.17 -4.97 -17.46
CA HIS A 165 6.22 -4.34 -16.55
C HIS A 165 5.52 -5.42 -15.75
N PHE A 166 5.75 -5.37 -14.45
CA PHE A 166 5.01 -6.11 -13.46
C PHE A 166 3.90 -5.24 -12.87
N ALA A 167 2.70 -5.79 -12.78
CA ALA A 167 1.61 -5.13 -12.07
C ALA A 167 0.92 -6.08 -11.13
N ASN A 168 0.33 -5.46 -10.11
CA ASN A 168 -0.60 -6.00 -9.16
C ASN A 168 -0.03 -7.21 -8.41
N TYR A 169 0.28 -7.05 -7.11
CA TYR A 169 0.42 -8.22 -6.22
C TYR A 169 -0.94 -8.87 -5.92
N SER A 170 -2.03 -8.26 -6.41
CA SER A 170 -3.38 -8.75 -6.75
C SER A 170 -3.55 -9.87 -7.78
N SER A 171 -4.19 -10.99 -7.49
CA SER A 171 -4.54 -11.97 -8.51
C SER A 171 -5.71 -11.39 -9.31
N GLY A 172 -5.54 -11.17 -10.60
CA GLY A 172 -6.56 -10.58 -11.48
C GLY A 172 -6.03 -10.29 -12.89
N ASP A 173 -6.88 -9.70 -13.74
CA ASP A 173 -6.54 -9.32 -15.12
C ASP A 173 -5.31 -8.40 -15.15
N THR A 174 -4.20 -8.93 -15.66
CA THR A 174 -2.93 -8.23 -15.71
C THR A 174 -2.80 -7.31 -16.93
N ARG A 175 -3.80 -7.21 -17.83
CA ARG A 175 -3.76 -6.32 -19.01
C ARG A 175 -2.43 -6.32 -19.78
N GLY A 176 -1.77 -7.48 -19.91
CA GLY A 176 -0.47 -7.63 -20.59
C GLY A 176 0.76 -7.44 -19.70
N THR A 177 0.60 -7.06 -18.44
CA THR A 177 1.64 -7.01 -17.41
C THR A 177 1.91 -8.39 -16.81
N GLN A 178 3.05 -8.54 -16.15
CA GLN A 178 3.40 -9.76 -15.43
C GLN A 178 3.01 -9.65 -13.95
N PHE A 179 2.51 -10.74 -13.38
CA PHE A 179 2.17 -10.79 -11.96
C PHE A 179 3.43 -10.77 -11.10
N ILE A 180 3.48 -9.90 -10.10
CA ILE A 180 4.65 -9.73 -9.23
C ILE A 180 4.70 -10.66 -8.02
N GLY A 181 3.71 -11.55 -7.85
CA GLY A 181 3.63 -12.44 -6.70
C GLY A 181 2.76 -11.89 -5.58
N TYR A 182 2.55 -12.71 -4.55
CA TYR A 182 1.86 -12.28 -3.33
C TYR A 182 2.89 -11.81 -2.29
N THR A 183 2.67 -10.64 -1.73
CA THR A 183 3.42 -10.16 -0.57
C THR A 183 2.76 -10.66 0.72
N TYR A 184 3.57 -11.25 1.60
CA TYR A 184 3.20 -11.64 2.97
C TYR A 184 4.24 -11.05 3.92
N CYS A 185 3.82 -10.43 5.03
CA CYS A 185 4.73 -9.78 5.99
C CYS A 185 4.87 -10.54 7.33
N ASN A 186 4.07 -11.59 7.56
CA ASN A 186 4.10 -12.39 8.79
C ASN A 186 5.12 -13.51 8.74
#